data_AF-A0A9R0VFQ9-F1
#
_entry.id   AF-A0A9R0VFQ9-F1
#
_cell.length_a   1.000
_cell.length_b   1.000
_cell.length_c   1.000
_cell.angle_alpha   90.00
_cell.angle_beta   90.00
_cell.angle_gamma   90.00
#
_symmetry.space_group_name_H-M   'P 1'
#
loop_
_entity.id
_entity.type
_entity.pdbx_description
1 polymer ?
#
loop_
_entity_poly.entity_id
_entity_poly.type
_entity_poly.pdbx_seq_one_letter_code
_entity_poly.pdbx_strand_id
1 'polypeptide(L)'
;MAAAPAAAALRPHLSLLSAGAGIPNPTLQTLSFVAPLLCRRRCRRRSSVVLSNASSSPPSPPPSPEKEAEAAPTAESCVNLGLEFFSKGRVRDALEQFDNALELNPNPTEAQAAFYNKACCHAYREESKKAADCLRIALRDYNLKFGTVLNDPDMAPFRASPEFKELQEEALRGGEDIGSGFRRDLKLISEVQAPFRGVRRFFYVAFIAAAGISTFFTIPRLIFALQGGDGAPDFLETAGNAAINIGGIVVLVALFFWENKKEEEQITNISRNETLSRLPVRLSTNRITELVQLRDISRPVILAGSKASVTQAMQRAERYRTDLLKRGVLLIPVIFGASLKVQGKPKGFGTTRSAASAPSIGQLDT
;
A
#
# COMPACT_ATOMS: atom_id res chain seq x y z
N MET A 1 -35.04 2.53 45.00
CA MET A 1 -36.44 3.02 45.10
C MET A 1 -36.49 4.37 44.40
N ALA A 2 -37.24 4.69 43.36
CA ALA A 2 -38.23 4.07 42.47
C ALA A 2 -37.88 4.62 41.06
N ALA A 3 -37.80 3.87 39.96
CA ALA A 3 -38.82 3.10 39.23
C ALA A 3 -39.89 3.96 38.53
N ALA A 4 -39.84 3.89 37.18
CA ALA A 4 -40.88 4.07 36.15
C ALA A 4 -41.05 5.44 35.45
N PRO A 5 -41.54 5.49 34.18
CA PRO A 5 -41.71 4.42 33.18
C PRO A 5 -41.20 4.74 31.75
N ALA A 6 -41.23 3.67 30.95
CA ALA A 6 -40.94 3.54 29.53
C ALA A 6 -41.94 4.28 28.62
N ALA A 7 -41.46 4.73 27.44
CA ALA A 7 -42.30 5.00 26.28
C ALA A 7 -41.65 4.43 25.01
N ALA A 8 -42.43 3.62 24.30
CA ALA A 8 -42.05 2.79 23.19
C ALA A 8 -42.19 3.50 21.83
N ALA A 9 -41.33 3.06 20.90
CA ALA A 9 -41.53 2.86 19.45
C ALA A 9 -42.38 3.86 18.65
N LEU A 10 -41.78 4.39 17.58
CA LEU A 10 -42.41 4.53 16.25
C LEU A 10 -41.31 4.59 15.16
N ARG A 11 -41.27 3.53 14.34
CA ARG A 11 -40.58 3.48 13.03
C ARG A 11 -41.49 4.11 11.98
N PRO A 12 -40.96 4.78 10.95
CA PRO A 12 -41.66 4.88 9.68
C PRO A 12 -41.18 3.80 8.71
N HIS A 13 -42.12 2.94 8.33
CA HIS A 13 -42.13 2.23 7.06
C HIS A 13 -42.31 3.26 5.94
N LEU A 14 -41.49 3.19 4.89
CA LEU A 14 -41.81 3.74 3.58
C LEU A 14 -41.39 2.71 2.54
N SER A 15 -42.39 2.10 1.91
CA SER A 15 -42.26 1.18 0.81
C SER A 15 -42.91 1.78 -0.43
N LEU A 16 -42.19 1.64 -1.55
CA LEU A 16 -42.66 1.56 -2.95
C LEU A 16 -43.23 2.83 -3.61
N LEU A 17 -42.44 3.35 -4.55
CA LEU A 17 -42.95 3.67 -5.89
C LEU A 17 -41.88 3.39 -6.95
N SER A 18 -42.33 2.62 -7.93
CA SER A 18 -41.66 2.07 -9.10
C SER A 18 -41.67 3.07 -10.25
N ALA A 19 -40.50 3.30 -10.85
CA ALA A 19 -40.26 3.66 -12.26
C ALA A 19 -38.72 3.71 -12.40
N GLY A 20 -38.04 2.95 -13.24
CA GLY A 20 -38.38 2.62 -14.63
C GLY A 20 -37.49 3.45 -15.57
N ALA A 21 -36.16 3.27 -15.51
CA ALA A 21 -35.24 3.74 -16.53
C ALA A 21 -33.94 2.90 -16.45
N GLY A 22 -33.75 2.04 -17.43
CA GLY A 22 -32.56 1.21 -17.57
C GLY A 22 -31.34 2.05 -17.95
N ILE A 23 -30.25 1.81 -17.24
CA ILE A 23 -28.90 2.22 -17.63
C ILE A 23 -28.05 0.94 -17.58
N PRO A 24 -27.25 0.64 -18.61
CA PRO A 24 -26.57 -0.64 -18.74
C PRO A 24 -25.48 -0.81 -17.68
N ASN A 25 -25.45 -2.00 -17.09
CA ASN A 25 -24.32 -2.51 -16.30
C ASN A 25 -23.04 -2.47 -17.15
N PRO A 26 -21.97 -1.78 -16.73
CA PRO A 26 -20.65 -2.19 -17.16
C PRO A 26 -20.30 -3.44 -16.37
N THR A 27 -20.21 -4.57 -17.07
CA THR A 27 -19.48 -5.75 -16.62
C THR A 27 -18.07 -5.31 -16.21
N LEU A 28 -17.85 -5.14 -14.91
CA LEU A 28 -16.53 -5.06 -14.30
C LEU A 28 -15.86 -6.43 -14.48
N GLN A 29 -15.21 -6.64 -15.61
CA GLN A 29 -14.14 -7.62 -15.71
C GLN A 29 -12.99 -7.07 -14.86
N THR A 30 -12.89 -7.57 -13.64
CA THR A 30 -11.72 -7.39 -12.80
C THR A 30 -10.52 -7.99 -13.52
N LEU A 31 -9.71 -7.15 -14.14
CA LEU A 31 -8.35 -7.51 -14.54
C LEU A 31 -7.63 -7.97 -13.28
N SER A 32 -7.24 -9.24 -13.27
CA SER A 32 -6.62 -9.88 -12.13
C SER A 32 -5.25 -9.27 -11.89
N PHE A 33 -5.12 -8.47 -10.82
CA PHE A 33 -3.82 -8.21 -10.20
C PHE A 33 -3.31 -9.54 -9.63
N VAL A 34 -2.03 -9.82 -9.86
CA VAL A 34 -1.37 -11.06 -9.42
C VAL A 34 -1.68 -11.32 -7.94
N ALA A 35 -2.45 -12.38 -7.68
CA ALA A 35 -2.42 -13.12 -6.43
C ALA A 35 -2.58 -14.63 -6.72
N PRO A 36 -1.54 -15.33 -7.22
CA PRO A 36 -1.50 -16.76 -7.20
C PRO A 36 -0.95 -17.20 -5.85
N LEU A 37 -1.89 -17.56 -4.96
CA LEU A 37 -1.63 -18.53 -3.90
C LEU A 37 -0.99 -19.78 -4.53
N LEU A 38 0.32 -19.94 -4.37
CA LEU A 38 1.00 -21.23 -4.51
C LEU A 38 0.55 -22.15 -3.37
N CYS A 39 -0.69 -22.65 -3.45
CA CYS A 39 -1.20 -23.74 -2.62
C CYS A 39 -1.76 -24.85 -3.50
N ARG A 40 -0.88 -25.81 -3.81
CA ARG A 40 -1.24 -27.12 -4.37
C ARG A 40 -2.30 -27.79 -3.48
N ARG A 41 -3.55 -27.87 -3.96
CA ARG A 41 -4.50 -28.91 -3.53
C ARG A 41 -4.91 -29.74 -4.73
N ARG A 42 -4.40 -30.96 -4.78
CA ARG A 42 -4.87 -32.04 -5.65
C ARG A 42 -6.29 -32.41 -5.22
N CYS A 43 -7.27 -32.33 -6.11
CA CYS A 43 -8.53 -33.06 -5.97
C CYS A 43 -8.84 -33.80 -7.28
N ARG A 44 -8.99 -35.12 -7.15
CA ARG A 44 -9.28 -36.09 -8.19
C ARG A 44 -10.66 -35.80 -8.82
N ARG A 45 -10.72 -35.71 -10.15
CA ARG A 45 -11.96 -35.88 -10.93
C ARG A 45 -12.42 -37.34 -10.81
N ARG A 46 -13.68 -37.57 -10.44
CA ARG A 46 -14.43 -38.79 -10.76
C ARG A 46 -15.38 -38.45 -11.90
N SER A 47 -15.21 -39.14 -13.02
CA SER A 47 -16.13 -39.09 -14.15
C SER A 47 -17.36 -39.94 -13.82
N SER A 48 -18.56 -39.39 -13.99
CA SER A 48 -19.80 -40.16 -14.06
C SER A 48 -20.38 -40.02 -15.47
N VAL A 49 -20.42 -41.15 -16.16
CA VAL A 49 -21.07 -41.35 -17.46
C VAL A 49 -22.57 -41.37 -17.22
N VAL A 50 -23.34 -40.60 -18.00
CA VAL A 50 -24.78 -40.78 -18.14
C VAL A 50 -25.08 -40.85 -19.64
N LEU A 51 -25.59 -42.01 -20.07
CA LEU A 51 -26.24 -42.23 -21.36
C LEU A 51 -27.67 -41.71 -21.30
N SER A 52 -28.15 -41.07 -22.37
CA SER A 52 -29.57 -41.12 -22.73
C SER A 52 -29.79 -40.76 -24.21
N ASN A 53 -30.72 -41.51 -24.82
CA ASN A 53 -30.97 -41.70 -26.24
C ASN A 53 -31.66 -40.55 -26.99
N ALA A 54 -31.45 -40.61 -28.30
CA ALA A 54 -31.96 -39.84 -29.43
C ALA A 54 -33.47 -39.55 -29.53
N SER A 55 -33.78 -38.41 -30.16
CA SER A 55 -34.88 -38.26 -31.12
C SER A 55 -34.43 -37.40 -32.30
N SER A 56 -34.70 -37.88 -33.51
CA SER A 56 -34.18 -37.45 -34.81
C SER A 56 -34.94 -36.28 -35.46
N SER A 57 -34.20 -35.34 -36.05
CA SER A 57 -34.64 -34.42 -37.11
C SER A 57 -33.56 -34.35 -38.20
N PRO A 58 -33.91 -34.11 -39.48
CA PRO A 58 -33.01 -34.30 -40.63
C PRO A 58 -31.89 -33.24 -40.70
N PRO A 59 -30.74 -33.55 -41.32
CA PRO A 59 -29.56 -32.71 -41.27
C PRO A 59 -29.67 -31.51 -42.22
N SER A 60 -29.30 -30.33 -41.73
CA SER A 60 -28.95 -29.17 -42.54
C SER A 60 -27.57 -29.39 -43.19
N PRO A 61 -27.30 -28.85 -44.39
CA PRO A 61 -25.99 -29.00 -45.03
C PRO A 61 -24.88 -28.38 -44.15
N PRO A 62 -23.65 -28.92 -44.20
CA PRO A 62 -22.58 -28.42 -43.35
C PRO A 62 -22.22 -26.99 -43.75
N PRO A 63 -22.05 -26.05 -42.80
CA PRO A 63 -21.26 -24.87 -43.10
C PRO A 63 -19.83 -25.34 -43.37
N SER A 64 -19.27 -24.79 -44.45
CA SER A 64 -17.86 -24.81 -44.80
C SER A 64 -16.98 -24.60 -43.56
N PRO A 65 -15.73 -25.11 -43.52
CA PRO A 65 -14.84 -24.84 -42.40
C PRO A 65 -14.55 -23.33 -42.34
N GLU A 66 -15.31 -22.62 -41.52
CA GLU A 66 -14.96 -21.30 -41.06
C GLU A 66 -13.70 -21.49 -40.21
N LYS A 67 -12.57 -21.17 -40.82
CA LYS A 67 -11.32 -20.83 -40.13
C LYS A 67 -11.69 -20.11 -38.83
N GLU A 68 -11.29 -20.67 -37.70
CA GLU A 68 -11.17 -19.92 -36.46
C GLU A 68 -10.38 -18.65 -36.79
N ALA A 69 -11.09 -17.53 -36.91
CA ALA A 69 -10.46 -16.24 -37.02
C ALA A 69 -9.80 -16.00 -35.66
N GLU A 70 -8.47 -16.14 -35.60
CA GLU A 70 -7.68 -15.58 -34.51
C GLU A 70 -8.10 -14.11 -34.37
N ALA A 71 -8.93 -13.83 -33.36
CA ALA A 71 -9.28 -12.48 -32.99
C ALA A 71 -7.96 -11.73 -32.75
N ALA A 72 -7.81 -10.57 -33.39
CA ALA A 72 -6.60 -9.76 -33.27
C ALA A 72 -6.21 -9.59 -31.79
N PRO A 73 -4.91 -9.70 -31.44
CA PRO A 73 -4.48 -9.62 -30.05
C PRO A 73 -4.92 -8.28 -29.45
N THR A 74 -5.70 -8.35 -28.38
CA THR A 74 -6.10 -7.17 -27.60
C THR A 74 -5.10 -6.94 -26.47
N ALA A 75 -4.98 -5.70 -25.99
CA ALA A 75 -4.13 -5.37 -24.85
C ALA A 75 -4.45 -6.24 -23.62
N GLU A 76 -5.74 -6.43 -23.31
CA GLU A 76 -6.20 -7.34 -22.26
C GLU A 76 -5.72 -8.79 -22.47
N SER A 77 -5.84 -9.33 -23.69
CA SER A 77 -5.39 -10.69 -24.00
C SER A 77 -3.89 -10.84 -23.78
N CYS A 78 -3.10 -9.86 -24.20
CA CYS A 78 -1.65 -9.81 -23.96
C CYS A 78 -1.32 -9.75 -22.46
N VAL A 79 -2.03 -8.94 -21.66
CA VAL A 79 -1.85 -8.91 -20.19
C VAL A 79 -2.14 -10.28 -19.59
N ASN A 80 -3.26 -10.92 -19.94
CA ASN A 80 -3.63 -12.23 -19.42
C ASN A 80 -2.63 -13.32 -19.82
N LEU A 81 -2.12 -13.29 -21.06
CA LEU A 81 -1.09 -14.20 -21.54
C LEU A 81 0.25 -13.98 -20.81
N GLY A 82 0.61 -12.72 -20.57
CA GLY A 82 1.79 -12.36 -19.78
C GLY A 82 1.72 -12.91 -18.34
N LEU A 83 0.55 -12.82 -17.70
CA LEU A 83 0.30 -13.42 -16.40
C LEU A 83 0.46 -14.95 -16.42
N GLU A 84 -0.03 -15.61 -17.46
CA GLU A 84 0.14 -17.06 -17.63
C GLU A 84 1.63 -17.43 -17.76
N PHE A 85 2.41 -16.71 -18.57
CA PHE A 85 3.85 -16.93 -18.69
C PHE A 85 4.58 -16.67 -17.37
N PHE A 86 4.22 -15.61 -16.65
CA PHE A 86 4.81 -15.29 -15.35
C PHE A 86 4.57 -16.42 -14.34
N SER A 87 3.34 -16.96 -14.28
CA SER A 87 3.00 -18.09 -13.40
C SER A 87 3.80 -19.37 -13.69
N LYS A 88 4.26 -19.53 -14.95
CA LYS A 88 5.12 -20.64 -15.40
C LYS A 88 6.61 -20.36 -15.17
N GLY A 89 6.98 -19.21 -14.61
CA GLY A 89 8.36 -18.76 -14.43
C GLY A 89 9.03 -18.27 -15.72
N ARG A 90 8.26 -18.13 -16.81
CA ARG A 90 8.74 -17.62 -18.11
C ARG A 90 8.71 -16.10 -18.12
N VAL A 91 9.55 -15.49 -17.28
CA VAL A 91 9.51 -14.04 -17.00
C VAL A 91 9.86 -13.19 -18.22
N ARG A 92 10.74 -13.67 -19.12
CA ARG A 92 11.10 -12.94 -20.34
C ARG A 92 9.89 -12.82 -21.29
N ASP A 93 9.20 -13.93 -21.51
CA ASP A 93 8.03 -13.96 -22.39
C ASP A 93 6.86 -13.18 -21.77
N ALA A 94 6.74 -13.19 -20.44
CA ALA A 94 5.78 -12.35 -19.73
C ALA A 94 6.02 -10.85 -19.98
N LEU A 95 7.28 -10.40 -19.88
CA LEU A 95 7.65 -9.00 -20.17
C LEU A 95 7.29 -8.60 -21.59
N GLU A 96 7.60 -9.45 -22.58
CA GLU A 96 7.27 -9.20 -23.98
C GLU A 96 5.76 -9.05 -24.19
N GLN A 97 4.94 -9.88 -23.52
CA GLN A 97 3.49 -9.74 -23.59
C GLN A 97 2.97 -8.47 -22.92
N PHE A 98 3.57 -8.03 -21.80
CA PHE A 98 3.19 -6.75 -21.19
C PHE A 98 3.63 -5.55 -22.04
N ASP A 99 4.77 -5.63 -22.73
CA ASP A 99 5.21 -4.62 -23.69
C ASP A 99 4.25 -4.54 -24.89
N ASN A 100 3.89 -5.69 -25.47
CA ASN A 100 2.88 -5.76 -26.54
C ASN A 100 1.54 -5.17 -26.08
N ALA A 101 1.10 -5.45 -24.86
CA ALA A 101 -0.13 -4.88 -24.32
C ALA A 101 -0.11 -3.34 -24.28
N LEU A 102 1.05 -2.74 -24.00
CA LEU A 102 1.23 -1.29 -23.97
C LEU A 102 1.27 -0.66 -25.37
N GLU A 103 1.67 -1.42 -26.39
CA GLU A 103 1.66 -0.99 -27.79
C GLU A 103 0.26 -1.04 -28.43
N LEU A 104 -0.65 -1.87 -27.91
CA LEU A 104 -1.99 -2.14 -28.46
C LEU A 104 -3.06 -1.11 -28.03
N ASN A 105 -2.67 0.13 -27.72
CA ASN A 105 -3.55 1.20 -27.23
C ASN A 105 -4.44 0.74 -26.04
N PRO A 106 -3.82 0.38 -24.91
CA PRO A 106 -4.56 -0.10 -23.75
C PRO A 106 -5.47 0.98 -23.18
N ASN A 107 -6.60 0.57 -22.60
CA ASN A 107 -7.36 1.47 -21.73
C ASN A 107 -6.55 1.76 -20.43
N PRO A 108 -6.92 2.79 -19.65
CA PRO A 108 -6.16 3.15 -18.45
C PRO A 108 -6.00 2.01 -17.42
N THR A 109 -6.99 1.12 -17.32
CA THR A 109 -6.96 -0.02 -16.39
C THR A 109 -6.00 -1.11 -16.88
N GLU A 110 -6.01 -1.40 -18.18
CA GLU A 110 -5.10 -2.34 -18.83
C GLU A 110 -3.65 -1.85 -18.76
N ALA A 111 -3.43 -0.56 -19.03
CA ALA A 111 -2.12 0.05 -18.93
C ALA A 111 -1.60 0.01 -17.49
N GLN A 112 -2.45 0.33 -16.50
CA GLN A 112 -2.13 0.18 -15.08
C GLN A 112 -1.67 -1.25 -14.76
N ALA A 113 -2.44 -2.25 -15.20
CA ALA A 113 -2.15 -3.66 -14.97
C ALA A 113 -0.85 -4.10 -15.68
N ALA A 114 -0.63 -3.67 -16.92
CA ALA A 114 0.56 -3.98 -17.70
C ALA A 114 1.83 -3.41 -17.04
N PHE A 115 1.84 -2.12 -16.67
CA PHE A 115 2.98 -1.51 -15.96
C PHE A 115 3.23 -2.16 -14.59
N TYR A 116 2.16 -2.46 -13.83
CA TYR A 116 2.28 -3.13 -12.54
C TYR A 116 2.89 -4.53 -12.68
N ASN A 117 2.35 -5.36 -13.57
CA ASN A 117 2.83 -6.72 -13.77
C ASN A 117 4.25 -6.74 -14.37
N LYS A 118 4.57 -5.78 -15.23
CA LYS A 118 5.94 -5.55 -15.71
C LYS A 118 6.89 -5.23 -14.56
N ALA A 119 6.47 -4.42 -13.59
CA ALA A 119 7.24 -4.16 -12.38
C ALA A 119 7.45 -5.44 -11.54
N CYS A 120 6.42 -6.28 -11.37
CA CYS A 120 6.56 -7.60 -10.71
C CYS A 120 7.61 -8.48 -11.40
N CYS A 121 7.61 -8.51 -12.73
CA CYS A 121 8.62 -9.23 -13.52
C CYS A 121 10.04 -8.70 -13.28
N HIS A 122 10.24 -7.39 -13.24
CA HIS A 122 11.55 -6.80 -12.95
C HIS A 122 11.97 -7.03 -11.50
N ALA A 123 11.04 -6.94 -10.54
CA ALA A 123 11.29 -7.26 -9.13
C ALA A 123 11.74 -8.72 -8.95
N TYR A 124 11.07 -9.66 -9.62
CA TYR A 124 11.45 -11.07 -9.62
C TYR A 124 12.85 -11.32 -10.19
N ARG A 125 13.27 -10.49 -11.16
CA ARG A 125 14.61 -10.53 -11.77
C ARG A 125 15.67 -9.75 -11.00
N GLU A 126 15.34 -9.18 -9.83
CA GLU A 126 16.20 -8.30 -9.04
C GLU A 126 16.65 -7.03 -9.81
N GLU A 127 15.88 -6.62 -10.82
CA GLU A 127 16.10 -5.41 -11.61
C GLU A 127 15.39 -4.21 -10.96
N SER A 128 15.77 -3.87 -9.72
CA SER A 128 15.07 -2.91 -8.85
C SER A 128 14.81 -1.55 -9.52
N LYS A 129 15.77 -1.03 -10.28
CA LYS A 129 15.62 0.27 -10.98
C LYS A 129 14.45 0.26 -11.96
N LYS A 130 14.37 -0.76 -12.82
CA LYS A 130 13.30 -0.88 -13.82
C LYS A 130 11.94 -1.15 -13.16
N ALA A 131 11.94 -1.92 -12.07
CA ALA A 131 10.74 -2.13 -11.28
C ALA A 131 10.21 -0.80 -10.71
N ALA A 132 11.10 0.03 -10.14
CA ALA A 132 10.75 1.36 -9.65
C ALA A 132 10.21 2.26 -10.77
N ASP A 133 10.85 2.28 -11.94
CA ASP A 133 10.41 3.10 -13.08
C ASP A 133 9.00 2.71 -13.57
N CYS A 134 8.72 1.41 -13.71
CA CYS A 134 7.39 0.93 -14.07
C CYS A 134 6.33 1.30 -13.02
N LEU A 135 6.69 1.23 -11.73
CA LEU A 135 5.80 1.62 -10.64
C LEU A 135 5.56 3.13 -10.60
N ARG A 136 6.56 3.97 -10.88
CA ARG A 136 6.37 5.43 -10.98
C ARG A 136 5.27 5.75 -11.98
N ILE A 137 5.33 5.15 -13.18
CA ILE A 137 4.31 5.32 -14.22
C ILE A 137 2.94 4.84 -13.73
N ALA A 138 2.86 3.61 -13.17
CA ALA A 138 1.60 3.06 -12.68
C ALA A 138 0.96 3.90 -11.56
N LEU A 139 1.76 4.40 -10.61
CA LEU A 139 1.31 5.22 -9.49
C LEU A 139 0.90 6.62 -9.95
N ARG A 140 1.72 7.26 -10.79
CA ARG A 140 1.53 8.64 -11.26
C ARG A 140 0.41 8.76 -12.28
N ASP A 141 0.52 8.04 -13.39
CA ASP A 141 -0.31 8.27 -14.57
C ASP A 141 -1.61 7.49 -14.50
N TYR A 142 -1.57 6.34 -13.81
CA TYR A 142 -2.71 5.43 -13.72
C TYR A 142 -3.31 5.32 -12.32
N ASN A 143 -2.87 6.13 -11.34
CA ASN A 143 -3.41 6.15 -9.97
C ASN A 143 -3.41 4.77 -9.28
N LEU A 144 -2.39 3.95 -9.51
CA LEU A 144 -2.21 2.71 -8.76
C LEU A 144 -2.13 3.03 -7.26
N LYS A 145 -2.81 2.22 -6.43
CA LYS A 145 -2.70 2.35 -4.98
C LYS A 145 -1.35 1.79 -4.54
N PHE A 146 -0.55 2.60 -3.84
CA PHE A 146 0.72 2.14 -3.29
C PHE A 146 0.54 0.98 -2.29
N GLY A 147 -0.63 0.91 -1.63
CA GLY A 147 -1.04 -0.23 -0.81
C GLY A 147 -1.00 -1.57 -1.57
N THR A 148 -1.26 -1.57 -2.88
CA THR A 148 -1.15 -2.77 -3.73
C THR A 148 0.29 -3.27 -3.78
N VAL A 149 1.24 -2.38 -4.08
CA VAL A 149 2.69 -2.69 -4.12
C VAL A 149 3.19 -3.19 -2.75
N LEU A 150 2.69 -2.57 -1.70
CA LEU A 150 3.03 -2.90 -0.33
C LEU A 150 2.52 -4.30 0.07
N ASN A 151 1.30 -4.67 -0.30
CA ASN A 151 0.69 -5.92 0.15
C ASN A 151 0.99 -7.12 -0.77
N ASP A 152 1.63 -6.87 -1.92
CA ASP A 152 1.99 -7.92 -2.86
C ASP A 152 3.19 -8.75 -2.35
N PRO A 153 3.06 -10.09 -2.25
CA PRO A 153 4.17 -10.97 -1.92
C PRO A 153 5.29 -10.98 -2.98
N ASP A 154 4.98 -10.80 -4.26
CA ASP A 154 5.97 -10.84 -5.36
C ASP A 154 6.87 -9.60 -5.34
N MET A 155 6.41 -8.52 -4.68
CA MET A 155 7.18 -7.31 -4.46
C MET A 155 8.12 -7.40 -3.23
N ALA A 156 8.09 -8.48 -2.45
CA ALA A 156 8.92 -8.60 -1.24
C ALA A 156 10.43 -8.42 -1.50
N PRO A 157 11.04 -8.98 -2.58
CA PRO A 157 12.45 -8.72 -2.90
C PRO A 157 12.73 -7.24 -3.22
N PHE A 158 11.85 -6.63 -4.00
CA PHE A 158 11.96 -5.21 -4.36
C PHE A 158 11.82 -4.30 -3.15
N ARG A 159 10.94 -4.61 -2.19
CA ARG A 159 10.76 -3.85 -0.94
C ARG A 159 12.02 -3.77 -0.06
N ALA A 160 12.97 -4.70 -0.22
CA ALA A 160 14.25 -4.66 0.48
C ALA A 160 15.31 -3.78 -0.20
N SER A 161 15.05 -3.35 -1.44
CA SER A 161 15.99 -2.57 -2.26
C SER A 161 16.07 -1.10 -1.83
N PRO A 162 17.20 -0.41 -2.10
CA PRO A 162 17.29 1.04 -1.92
C PRO A 162 16.34 1.79 -2.86
N GLU A 163 16.11 1.30 -4.08
CA GLU A 163 15.22 1.94 -5.06
C GLU A 163 13.77 1.99 -4.58
N PHE A 164 13.32 0.98 -3.82
CA PHE A 164 12.01 1.03 -3.17
C PHE A 164 11.91 2.12 -2.09
N LYS A 165 13.00 2.36 -1.35
CA LYS A 165 13.03 3.44 -0.35
C LYS A 165 12.94 4.81 -1.02
N GLU A 166 13.65 5.00 -2.12
CA GLU A 166 13.55 6.21 -2.94
C GLU A 166 12.12 6.42 -3.45
N LEU A 167 11.52 5.38 -4.05
CA LEU A 167 10.12 5.41 -4.49
C LEU A 167 9.15 5.77 -3.34
N GLN A 168 9.37 5.18 -2.16
CA GLN A 168 8.56 5.47 -0.98
C GLN A 168 8.74 6.91 -0.49
N GLU A 169 9.97 7.44 -0.48
CA GLU A 169 10.25 8.82 -0.12
C GLU A 169 9.66 9.83 -1.11
N GLU A 170 9.78 9.56 -2.42
CA GLU A 170 9.14 10.33 -3.49
C GLU A 170 7.62 10.38 -3.26
N ALA A 171 7.02 9.23 -2.93
CA ALA A 171 5.59 9.12 -2.68
C ALA A 171 5.17 9.90 -1.41
N LEU A 172 6.01 9.91 -0.36
CA LEU A 172 5.78 10.64 0.90
C LEU A 172 5.88 12.16 0.71
N ARG A 173 6.87 12.62 -0.08
CA ARG A 173 7.06 14.05 -0.40
C ARG A 173 5.86 14.61 -1.15
N GLY A 174 5.11 13.77 -1.87
CA GLY A 174 3.82 14.14 -2.46
C GLY A 174 3.96 15.17 -3.58
N GLY A 175 5.03 15.06 -4.38
CA GLY A 175 5.20 15.81 -5.61
C GLY A 175 4.35 15.26 -6.76
N GLU A 176 4.31 16.00 -7.86
CA GLU A 176 3.61 15.66 -9.11
C GLU A 176 4.08 14.30 -9.70
N ASP A 177 5.24 13.80 -9.26
CA ASP A 177 5.95 12.67 -9.86
C ASP A 177 5.43 11.27 -9.48
N ILE A 178 4.66 11.09 -8.41
CA ILE A 178 4.09 9.78 -8.01
C ILE A 178 2.56 9.78 -7.93
N GLY A 179 1.94 10.91 -8.27
CA GLY A 179 0.50 11.06 -8.16
C GLY A 179 0.05 11.19 -6.70
N SER A 180 -1.13 11.75 -6.53
CA SER A 180 -1.59 12.27 -5.24
C SER A 180 -2.24 11.21 -4.35
N GLY A 181 -2.19 9.93 -4.72
CA GLY A 181 -2.85 8.80 -4.04
C GLY A 181 -2.18 8.39 -2.72
N PHE A 182 -0.85 8.25 -2.68
CA PHE A 182 -0.17 7.65 -1.52
C PHE A 182 -0.21 8.51 -0.24
N ARG A 183 0.10 9.81 -0.36
CA ARG A 183 -0.03 10.74 0.77
C ARG A 183 -1.48 10.80 1.26
N ARG A 184 -2.48 10.68 0.38
CA ARG A 184 -3.88 10.60 0.78
C ARG A 184 -4.18 9.31 1.53
N ASP A 185 -3.73 8.15 1.05
CA ASP A 185 -3.94 6.87 1.75
C ASP A 185 -3.32 6.88 3.15
N LEU A 186 -2.09 7.40 3.29
CA LEU A 186 -1.45 7.58 4.60
C LEU A 186 -2.18 8.60 5.48
N LYS A 187 -2.64 9.71 4.89
CA LYS A 187 -3.46 10.72 5.58
C LYS A 187 -4.75 10.08 6.09
N LEU A 188 -5.44 9.26 5.29
CA LEU A 188 -6.66 8.55 5.67
C LEU A 188 -6.41 7.60 6.85
N ILE A 189 -5.30 6.85 6.85
CA ILE A 189 -4.92 6.01 8.00
C ILE A 189 -4.69 6.87 9.26
N SER A 190 -4.00 8.01 9.11
CA SER A 190 -3.77 8.93 10.24
C SER A 190 -5.04 9.66 10.71
N GLU A 191 -6.00 9.90 9.82
CA GLU A 191 -7.32 10.49 10.13
C GLU A 191 -8.17 9.55 10.97
N VAL A 192 -8.08 8.23 10.72
CA VAL A 192 -8.74 7.22 11.58
C VAL A 192 -8.20 7.27 13.01
N GLN A 193 -6.90 7.51 13.18
CA GLN A 193 -6.26 7.56 14.50
C GLN A 193 -6.49 8.90 15.23
N ALA A 194 -6.68 9.99 14.49
CA ALA A 194 -6.96 11.33 15.01
C ALA A 194 -8.17 11.95 14.28
N PRO A 195 -9.39 11.57 14.68
CA PRO A 195 -10.60 11.95 13.97
C PRO A 195 -10.74 13.47 13.93
N PHE A 196 -11.18 13.98 12.77
CA PHE A 196 -11.46 15.39 12.50
C PHE A 196 -10.25 16.36 12.55
N ARG A 197 -9.01 15.86 12.49
CA ARG A 197 -7.81 16.74 12.39
C ARG A 197 -7.91 17.75 11.25
N GLY A 198 -8.35 17.29 10.07
CA GLY A 198 -8.55 18.18 8.91
C GLY A 198 -9.56 19.30 9.18
N VAL A 199 -10.67 18.97 9.86
CA VAL A 199 -11.70 19.93 10.26
C VAL A 199 -11.13 20.96 11.24
N ARG A 200 -10.35 20.52 12.23
CA ARG A 200 -9.72 21.42 13.22
C ARG A 200 -8.77 22.41 12.57
N ARG A 201 -7.89 21.93 11.67
CA ARG A 201 -6.98 22.80 10.91
C ARG A 201 -7.70 23.79 10.03
N PHE A 202 -8.79 23.37 9.39
CA PHE A 202 -9.64 24.27 8.62
C PHE A 202 -10.14 25.42 9.50
N PHE A 203 -10.67 25.12 10.69
CA PHE A 203 -11.12 26.16 11.63
C PHE A 203 -9.98 27.03 12.16
N TYR A 204 -8.79 26.48 12.40
CA TYR A 204 -7.63 27.29 12.79
C TYR A 204 -7.29 28.34 11.72
N VAL A 205 -7.16 27.91 10.46
CA VAL A 205 -6.85 28.82 9.35
C VAL A 205 -7.99 29.82 9.12
N ALA A 206 -9.24 29.35 9.13
CA ALA A 206 -10.41 30.20 8.94
C ALA A 206 -10.53 31.27 10.03
N PHE A 207 -10.32 30.92 11.30
CA PHE A 207 -10.37 31.88 12.40
C PHE A 207 -9.16 32.80 12.43
N ILE A 208 -7.95 32.35 12.06
CA ILE A 208 -6.80 33.23 11.85
C ILE A 208 -7.10 34.25 10.76
N ALA A 209 -7.66 33.82 9.63
CA ALA A 209 -8.02 34.72 8.54
C ALA A 209 -9.11 35.73 8.96
N ALA A 210 -10.17 35.27 9.63
CA ALA A 210 -11.24 36.13 10.14
C ALA A 210 -10.73 37.16 11.14
N ALA A 211 -9.92 36.73 12.12
CA ALA A 211 -9.29 37.62 13.09
C ALA A 211 -8.29 38.58 12.42
N GLY A 212 -7.57 38.13 11.39
CA GLY A 212 -6.67 38.96 10.60
C GLY A 212 -7.40 40.08 9.87
N ILE A 213 -8.51 39.76 9.19
CA ILE A 213 -9.38 40.76 8.53
C ILE A 213 -9.95 41.73 9.57
N SER A 214 -10.45 41.23 10.71
CA SER A 214 -10.98 42.08 11.79
C SER A 214 -9.90 43.02 12.35
N THR A 215 -8.70 42.50 12.58
CA THR A 215 -7.56 43.28 13.08
C THR A 215 -7.14 44.36 12.09
N PHE A 216 -7.16 44.05 10.78
CA PHE A 216 -6.84 45.00 9.72
C PHE A 216 -7.73 46.25 9.76
N PHE A 217 -9.02 46.12 10.07
CA PHE A 217 -9.92 47.26 10.24
C PHE A 217 -9.84 47.90 11.64
N THR A 218 -9.50 47.13 12.67
CA THR A 218 -9.46 47.62 14.06
C THR A 218 -8.20 48.43 14.35
N ILE A 219 -7.05 48.11 13.75
CA ILE A 219 -5.79 48.85 13.97
C ILE A 219 -5.91 50.32 13.55
N PRO A 220 -6.38 50.67 12.34
CA PRO A 220 -6.57 52.08 11.97
C PRO A 220 -7.56 52.81 12.89
N ARG A 221 -8.65 52.15 13.31
CA ARG A 221 -9.61 52.70 14.27
C ARG A 221 -8.99 52.97 15.63
N LEU A 222 -8.11 52.08 16.09
CA LEU A 222 -7.38 52.25 17.34
C LEU A 222 -6.41 53.43 17.28
N ILE A 223 -5.73 53.62 16.15
CA ILE A 223 -4.87 54.79 15.91
C ILE A 223 -5.69 56.08 15.93
N PHE A 224 -6.87 56.09 15.30
CA PHE A 224 -7.77 57.24 15.32
C PHE A 224 -8.32 57.53 16.72
N ALA A 225 -8.67 56.50 17.50
CA ALA A 225 -9.08 56.64 18.90
C ALA A 225 -7.95 57.24 19.77
N LEU A 226 -6.69 56.86 19.52
CA LEU A 226 -5.52 57.39 20.22
C LEU A 226 -5.24 58.86 19.90
N GLN A 227 -5.45 59.27 18.64
CA GLN A 227 -5.25 60.66 18.22
C GLN A 227 -6.29 61.61 18.83
N GLY A 228 -7.48 61.09 19.15
CA GLY A 228 -8.58 61.87 19.72
C GLY A 228 -9.18 62.87 18.72
N GLY A 229 -10.42 63.30 18.98
CA GLY A 229 -11.14 64.25 18.13
C GLY A 229 -12.65 64.00 18.11
N ASP A 230 -13.39 64.93 17.50
CA ASP A 230 -14.84 64.76 17.31
C ASP A 230 -15.12 63.54 16.42
N GLY A 231 -15.91 62.60 16.94
CA GLY A 231 -16.23 61.34 16.27
C GLY A 231 -15.23 60.20 16.48
N ALA A 232 -14.23 60.36 17.36
CA ALA A 232 -13.32 59.27 17.71
C ALA A 232 -14.05 58.13 18.46
N PRO A 233 -13.82 56.85 18.09
CA PRO A 233 -14.42 55.70 18.77
C PRO A 233 -13.82 55.48 20.17
N ASP A 234 -14.52 54.75 21.04
CA ASP A 234 -14.02 54.46 22.39
C ASP A 234 -12.71 53.66 22.35
N PHE A 235 -11.68 54.21 23.00
CA PHE A 235 -10.35 53.63 23.01
C PHE A 235 -10.33 52.29 23.74
N LEU A 236 -10.98 52.17 24.90
CA LEU A 236 -10.91 50.93 25.70
C LEU A 236 -11.61 49.77 24.99
N GLU A 237 -12.79 50.02 24.41
CA GLU A 237 -13.49 49.03 23.60
C GLU A 237 -12.69 48.63 22.35
N THR A 238 -12.14 49.60 21.62
CA THR A 238 -11.37 49.34 20.40
C THR A 238 -10.05 48.61 20.70
N ALA A 239 -9.37 48.98 21.78
CA ALA A 239 -8.16 48.32 22.25
C ALA A 239 -8.45 46.88 22.71
N GLY A 240 -9.55 46.66 23.42
CA GLY A 240 -10.01 45.34 23.84
C GLY A 240 -10.28 44.42 22.64
N ASN A 241 -11.00 44.91 21.62
CA ASN A 241 -11.28 44.17 20.40
C ASN A 241 -10.00 43.83 19.60
N ALA A 242 -9.04 44.76 19.52
CA ALA A 242 -7.74 44.51 18.91
C ALA A 242 -6.95 43.44 19.68
N ALA A 243 -6.92 43.52 21.02
CA ALA A 243 -6.20 42.59 21.87
C ALA A 243 -6.77 41.16 21.78
N ILE A 244 -8.10 41.01 21.76
CA ILE A 244 -8.76 39.71 21.61
C ILE A 244 -8.39 39.06 20.26
N ASN A 245 -8.46 39.82 19.16
CA ASN A 245 -8.13 39.29 17.84
C ASN A 245 -6.64 38.90 17.74
N ILE A 246 -5.72 39.76 18.20
CA ILE A 246 -4.28 39.47 18.16
C ILE A 246 -3.95 38.27 19.04
N GLY A 247 -4.49 38.21 20.27
CA GLY A 247 -4.31 37.07 21.17
C GLY A 247 -4.86 35.78 20.57
N GLY A 248 -6.05 35.84 19.95
CA GLY A 248 -6.66 34.73 19.23
C GLY A 248 -5.79 34.21 18.09
N ILE A 249 -5.24 35.11 17.26
CA ILE A 249 -4.32 34.75 16.17
C ILE A 249 -3.09 34.02 16.74
N VAL A 250 -2.45 34.55 17.78
CA VAL A 250 -1.25 33.94 18.40
C VAL A 250 -1.55 32.53 18.90
N VAL A 251 -2.66 32.34 19.62
CA VAL A 251 -3.06 31.02 20.14
C VAL A 251 -3.38 30.04 19.00
N LEU A 252 -4.13 30.46 17.99
CA LEU A 252 -4.50 29.60 16.87
C LEU A 252 -3.29 29.21 16.02
N VAL A 253 -2.35 30.13 15.80
CA VAL A 253 -1.09 29.85 15.10
C VAL A 253 -0.25 28.83 15.90
N ALA A 254 -0.15 29.00 17.22
CA ALA A 254 0.56 28.06 18.08
C ALA A 254 -0.07 26.65 18.03
N LEU A 255 -1.41 26.57 18.10
CA LEU A 255 -2.15 25.30 17.97
C LEU A 255 -1.96 24.65 16.60
N PHE A 256 -1.94 25.44 15.52
CA PHE A 256 -1.70 24.95 14.16
C PHE A 256 -0.31 24.30 14.03
N PHE A 257 0.75 24.96 14.52
CA PHE A 257 2.10 24.39 14.50
C PHE A 257 2.22 23.16 15.39
N TRP A 258 1.60 23.17 16.57
CA TRP A 258 1.59 22.03 17.46
C TRP A 258 0.92 20.80 16.82
N GLU A 259 -0.20 21.01 16.12
CA GLU A 259 -0.89 19.93 15.41
C GLU A 259 -0.11 19.40 14.20
N ASN A 260 0.62 20.25 13.48
CA ASN A 260 1.52 19.81 12.40
C ASN A 260 2.64 18.92 12.95
N LYS A 261 3.30 19.35 14.02
CA LYS A 261 4.34 18.56 14.68
C LYS A 261 3.80 17.19 15.16
N LYS A 262 2.59 17.18 15.74
CA LYS A 262 1.94 15.94 16.19
C LYS A 262 1.57 15.00 15.05
N GLU A 263 1.18 15.54 13.89
CA GLU A 263 0.91 14.73 12.70
C GLU A 263 2.19 14.08 12.17
N GLU A 264 3.29 14.84 12.07
CA GLU A 264 4.59 14.29 11.64
C GLU A 264 5.05 13.16 12.57
N GLU A 265 5.02 13.39 13.88
CA GLU A 265 5.34 12.35 14.89
C GLU A 265 4.48 11.09 14.71
N GLN A 266 3.19 11.26 14.41
CA GLN A 266 2.30 10.12 14.18
C GLN A 266 2.59 9.40 12.87
N ILE A 267 2.80 10.11 11.76
CA ILE A 267 3.12 9.50 10.47
C ILE A 267 4.45 8.74 10.57
N THR A 268 5.47 9.30 11.23
CA THR A 268 6.74 8.60 11.44
C THR A 268 6.54 7.33 12.28
N ASN A 269 5.72 7.39 13.33
CA ASN A 269 5.42 6.21 14.16
C ASN A 269 4.63 5.15 13.38
N ILE A 270 3.64 5.53 12.58
CA ILE A 270 2.86 4.63 11.74
C ILE A 270 3.76 3.98 10.69
N SER A 271 4.55 4.78 9.97
CA SER A 271 5.50 4.29 8.96
C SER A 271 6.48 3.30 9.58
N ARG A 272 7.09 3.64 10.72
CA ARG A 272 7.98 2.73 11.46
C ARG A 272 7.25 1.44 11.86
N ASN A 273 6.06 1.53 12.44
CA ASN A 273 5.30 0.35 12.86
C ASN A 273 4.91 -0.53 11.67
N GLU A 274 4.62 0.08 10.52
CA GLU A 274 4.34 -0.63 9.27
C GLU A 274 5.59 -1.33 8.73
N THR A 275 6.76 -0.69 8.77
CA THR A 275 8.02 -1.35 8.43
C THR A 275 8.30 -2.52 9.36
N LEU A 276 8.09 -2.35 10.67
CA LEU A 276 8.29 -3.39 11.68
C LEU A 276 7.31 -4.55 11.52
N SER A 277 6.06 -4.28 11.13
CA SER A 277 5.05 -5.31 10.88
C SER A 277 5.42 -6.20 9.69
N ARG A 278 6.24 -5.71 8.76
CA ARG A 278 6.66 -6.44 7.55
C ARG A 278 7.98 -7.19 7.71
N LEU A 279 8.60 -7.14 8.89
CA LEU A 279 9.87 -7.83 9.11
C LEU A 279 9.72 -9.34 8.87
N PRO A 280 10.60 -9.96 8.08
CA PRO A 280 10.55 -11.39 7.81
C PRO A 280 11.01 -12.17 9.03
N VAL A 281 10.21 -13.16 9.42
CA VAL A 281 10.50 -14.11 10.50
C VAL A 281 10.63 -15.50 9.89
N ARG A 282 11.72 -16.18 10.22
CA ARG A 282 11.94 -17.57 9.84
C ARG A 282 11.34 -18.48 10.92
N LEU A 283 10.34 -19.26 10.54
CA LEU A 283 9.70 -20.25 11.41
C LEU A 283 10.58 -21.49 11.57
N SER A 284 10.28 -22.31 12.59
CA SER A 284 10.97 -23.59 12.83
C SER A 284 10.83 -24.57 11.65
N THR A 285 9.76 -24.43 10.86
CA THR A 285 9.49 -25.19 9.63
C THR A 285 10.32 -24.73 8.44
N ASN A 286 11.27 -23.81 8.64
CA ASN A 286 12.12 -23.21 7.63
C ASN A 286 11.38 -22.31 6.61
N ARG A 287 10.10 -22.03 6.83
CA ARG A 287 9.33 -21.04 6.06
C ARG A 287 9.64 -19.63 6.54
N ILE A 288 9.70 -18.68 5.62
CA ILE A 288 9.84 -17.25 5.90
C ILE A 288 8.46 -16.63 5.76
N THR A 289 8.01 -15.93 6.79
CA THR A 289 6.71 -15.24 6.86
C THR A 289 6.88 -13.86 7.46
N GLU A 290 6.12 -12.87 7.02
CA GLU A 290 6.14 -11.53 7.60
C GLU A 290 5.40 -11.49 8.95
N LEU A 291 5.82 -10.61 9.86
CA LEU A 291 5.17 -10.41 11.16
C LEU A 291 3.67 -10.10 11.05
N VAL A 292 3.25 -9.37 10.01
CA VAL A 292 1.86 -9.01 9.75
C VAL A 292 1.01 -10.23 9.39
N GLN A 293 1.60 -11.25 8.75
CA GLN A 293 0.90 -12.49 8.41
C GLN A 293 0.65 -13.38 9.63
N LEU A 294 1.38 -13.16 10.73
CA LEU A 294 1.16 -13.84 11.99
C LEU A 294 -0.05 -13.26 12.75
N ARG A 295 -0.53 -12.07 12.35
CA ARG A 295 -1.73 -11.45 12.92
C ARG A 295 -2.89 -12.44 12.78
N ASP A 296 -3.66 -12.61 13.85
CA ASP A 296 -4.79 -13.54 13.99
C ASP A 296 -4.45 -15.04 14.02
N ILE A 297 -3.23 -15.45 13.66
CA ILE A 297 -2.75 -16.83 13.78
C ILE A 297 -2.05 -17.07 15.12
N SER A 298 -1.16 -16.14 15.50
CA SER A 298 -0.36 -16.24 16.72
C SER A 298 -0.03 -14.84 17.24
N ARG A 299 0.34 -14.75 18.53
CA ARG A 299 0.77 -13.53 19.18
C ARG A 299 2.30 -13.54 19.25
N PRO A 300 3.01 -12.92 18.29
CA PRO A 300 4.46 -12.85 18.32
C PRO A 300 4.94 -12.00 19.49
N VAL A 301 5.89 -12.52 20.26
CA VAL A 301 6.57 -11.85 21.37
C VAL A 301 8.06 -11.87 21.08
N ILE A 302 8.64 -10.70 20.87
CA ILE A 302 10.04 -10.54 20.49
C ILE A 302 10.89 -10.46 21.77
N LEU A 303 11.84 -11.38 21.91
CA LEU A 303 12.83 -11.40 23.00
C LEU A 303 14.14 -10.84 22.48
N ALA A 304 14.38 -9.55 22.71
CA ALA A 304 15.56 -8.85 22.21
C ALA A 304 16.59 -8.58 23.31
N GLY A 305 17.86 -8.92 23.09
CA GLY A 305 18.91 -8.68 24.09
C GLY A 305 20.25 -9.36 23.79
N SER A 306 21.12 -9.45 24.80
CA SER A 306 22.37 -10.21 24.71
C SER A 306 22.09 -11.71 24.56
N LYS A 307 23.03 -12.48 23.99
CA LYS A 307 22.89 -13.93 23.86
C LYS A 307 22.55 -14.60 25.21
N ALA A 308 23.24 -14.21 26.28
CA ALA A 308 23.03 -14.76 27.61
C ALA A 308 21.62 -14.45 28.14
N SER A 309 21.16 -13.20 28.02
CA SER A 309 19.84 -12.77 28.49
C SER A 309 18.71 -13.47 27.74
N VAL A 310 18.83 -13.57 26.40
CA VAL A 310 17.82 -14.23 25.57
C VAL A 310 17.77 -15.73 25.85
N THR A 311 18.92 -16.40 25.96
CA THR A 311 18.97 -17.84 26.30
C THR A 311 18.38 -18.11 27.68
N GLN A 312 18.68 -17.28 28.68
CA GLN A 312 18.12 -17.41 30.02
C GLN A 312 16.60 -17.19 30.03
N ALA A 313 16.10 -16.18 29.29
CA ALA A 313 14.68 -15.92 29.16
C ALA A 313 13.95 -17.10 28.50
N MET A 314 14.52 -17.66 27.43
CA MET A 314 13.99 -18.85 26.75
C MET A 314 13.94 -20.07 27.69
N GLN A 315 15.01 -20.33 28.44
CA GLN A 315 15.03 -21.42 29.42
C GLN A 315 13.95 -21.27 30.50
N ARG A 316 13.76 -20.05 31.01
CA ARG A 316 12.69 -19.76 31.98
C ARG A 316 11.30 -19.89 31.36
N ALA A 317 11.14 -19.57 30.09
CA ALA A 317 9.87 -19.68 29.37
C ALA A 317 9.50 -21.14 29.06
N GLU A 318 10.47 -22.04 28.96
CA GLU A 318 10.25 -23.46 28.64
C GLU A 318 9.28 -24.13 29.63
N ARG A 319 9.33 -23.75 30.91
CA ARG A 319 8.40 -24.25 31.95
C ARG A 319 6.93 -23.91 31.68
N TYR A 320 6.66 -22.92 30.84
CA TYR A 320 5.32 -22.47 30.45
C TYR A 320 4.96 -22.81 29.01
N ARG A 321 5.74 -23.67 28.34
CA ARG A 321 5.58 -23.97 26.90
C ARG A 321 4.14 -24.33 26.54
N THR A 322 3.49 -25.20 27.32
CA THR A 322 2.11 -25.64 27.07
C THR A 322 1.09 -24.50 27.17
N ASP A 323 1.26 -23.62 28.15
CA ASP A 323 0.35 -22.49 28.38
C ASP A 323 0.55 -21.40 27.32
N LEU A 324 1.80 -21.16 26.92
CA LEU A 324 2.13 -20.24 25.83
C LEU A 324 1.53 -20.73 24.51
N LEU A 325 1.65 -22.02 24.20
CA LEU A 325 1.06 -22.62 23.00
C LEU A 325 -0.47 -22.56 23.02
N LYS A 326 -1.12 -22.87 24.16
CA LYS A 326 -2.58 -22.75 24.31
C LYS A 326 -3.08 -21.32 24.10
N ARG A 327 -2.28 -20.31 24.46
CA ARG A 327 -2.57 -18.88 24.25
C ARG A 327 -2.12 -18.36 22.88
N GLY A 328 -1.60 -19.24 22.02
CA GLY A 328 -1.11 -18.91 20.69
C GLY A 328 0.10 -17.98 20.67
N VAL A 329 0.92 -17.96 21.73
CA VAL A 329 2.09 -17.09 21.84
C VAL A 329 3.28 -17.68 21.08
N LEU A 330 3.91 -16.89 20.21
CA LEU A 330 5.12 -17.25 19.47
C LEU A 330 6.30 -16.43 19.96
N LEU A 331 7.29 -17.06 20.60
CA LEU A 331 8.51 -16.40 21.04
C LEU A 331 9.51 -16.27 19.89
N ILE A 332 9.99 -15.05 19.61
CA ILE A 332 10.95 -14.75 18.55
C ILE A 332 12.23 -14.16 19.18
N PRO A 333 13.33 -14.93 19.28
CA PRO A 333 14.57 -14.44 19.86
C PRO A 333 15.37 -13.56 18.88
N VAL A 334 15.79 -12.38 19.34
CA VAL A 334 16.63 -11.43 18.60
C VAL A 334 17.88 -11.12 19.43
N ILE A 335 19.04 -11.61 18.98
CA ILE A 335 20.30 -11.46 19.72
C ILE A 335 21.09 -10.29 19.14
N PHE A 336 21.33 -9.26 19.96
CA PHE A 336 22.16 -8.11 19.57
C PHE A 336 23.64 -8.49 19.50
N GLY A 337 24.37 -7.95 18.53
CA GLY A 337 25.81 -8.19 18.34
C GLY A 337 26.16 -9.53 17.69
N ALA A 338 25.16 -10.37 17.37
CA ALA A 338 25.34 -11.50 16.48
C ALA A 338 25.42 -10.98 15.04
N SER A 339 26.59 -10.47 14.64
CA SER A 339 26.89 -10.32 13.21
C SER A 339 26.64 -11.68 12.57
N LEU A 340 25.67 -11.74 11.66
CA LEU A 340 25.34 -12.92 10.89
C LEU A 340 26.58 -13.28 10.07
N LYS A 341 27.45 -14.15 10.60
CA LYS A 341 28.17 -15.09 9.74
C LYS A 341 27.07 -15.96 9.13
N VAL A 342 26.54 -15.51 7.99
CA VAL A 342 25.67 -16.32 7.14
C VAL A 342 26.51 -17.53 6.74
N GLN A 343 26.37 -18.63 7.49
CA GLN A 343 26.78 -19.94 7.00
C GLN A 343 25.74 -20.40 5.98
N GLY A 344 25.78 -19.77 4.82
CA GLY A 344 25.18 -20.29 3.60
C GLY A 344 26.33 -20.53 2.64
N LYS A 345 26.74 -21.80 2.48
CA LYS A 345 27.50 -22.18 1.28
C LYS A 345 26.62 -21.80 0.08
N PRO A 346 27.06 -20.92 -0.84
CA PRO A 346 26.47 -20.96 -2.16
C PRO A 346 26.83 -22.34 -2.73
N LYS A 347 25.82 -23.21 -2.91
CA LYS A 347 25.94 -24.34 -3.83
C LYS A 347 25.96 -23.75 -5.26
N GLY A 348 27.09 -23.16 -5.61
CA GLY A 348 27.43 -22.90 -7.00
C GLY A 348 27.76 -24.24 -7.65
N PHE A 349 26.91 -24.66 -8.59
CA PHE A 349 27.33 -25.60 -9.62
C PHE A 349 28.40 -24.89 -10.45
N GLY A 350 29.65 -25.30 -10.27
CA GLY A 350 30.79 -24.75 -10.98
C GLY A 350 32.01 -25.57 -10.63
N THR A 351 32.26 -26.59 -11.44
CA THR A 351 33.44 -27.46 -11.38
C THR A 351 34.71 -26.63 -11.30
N THR A 352 35.55 -26.97 -10.32
CA THR A 352 36.93 -26.52 -10.20
C THR A 352 37.71 -26.77 -11.48
N ARG A 353 38.34 -25.73 -12.01
CA ARG A 353 39.60 -25.88 -12.78
C ARG A 353 40.56 -24.80 -12.29
N SER A 354 41.67 -25.26 -11.73
CA SER A 354 42.77 -24.42 -11.25
C SER A 354 43.78 -24.16 -12.37
N ALA A 355 44.19 -22.90 -12.44
CA ALA A 355 45.47 -22.33 -12.90
C ALA A 355 46.04 -22.71 -14.28
N ALA A 356 46.16 -21.70 -15.16
CA ALA A 356 47.35 -21.49 -15.97
C ALA A 356 47.54 -19.99 -16.28
N SER A 357 48.68 -19.50 -15.82
CA SER A 357 49.43 -18.29 -16.19
C SER A 357 49.13 -17.62 -17.53
N ALA A 358 48.98 -16.29 -17.49
CA ALA A 358 49.14 -15.40 -18.64
C ALA A 358 50.63 -15.19 -18.97
N PRO A 359 51.02 -15.14 -20.26
CA PRO A 359 52.25 -14.50 -20.68
C PRO A 359 52.00 -13.05 -21.13
N SER A 360 52.87 -12.16 -20.63
CA SER A 360 53.03 -10.75 -21.01
C SER A 360 53.47 -10.64 -22.46
N ILE A 361 52.72 -9.88 -23.27
CA ILE A 361 53.11 -9.53 -24.64
C ILE A 361 54.20 -8.48 -24.60
N GLY A 362 55.25 -8.74 -25.39
CA GLY A 362 56.46 -7.97 -25.49
C GLY A 362 56.32 -6.68 -26.32
N GLN A 363 57.28 -5.84 -26.02
CA GLN A 363 57.70 -4.60 -26.66
C GLN A 363 58.31 -4.90 -28.04
N LEU A 364 58.02 -4.08 -29.04
CA LEU A 364 58.81 -3.96 -30.28
C LEU A 364 58.74 -2.52 -30.77
N ASP A 365 59.90 -1.87 -30.71
CA ASP A 365 60.22 -0.61 -31.35
C ASP A 365 60.24 -0.78 -32.87
N THR A 366 59.64 0.16 -33.61
CA THR A 366 60.28 0.91 -34.72
C THR A 366 59.38 2.05 -35.18
#